data_AF-A0A935DNB8-F1
#
_entry.id   AF-A0A935DNB8-F1
#
_cell.length_a   1.000
_cell.length_b   1.000
_cell.length_c   1.000
_cell.angle_alpha   90.00
_cell.angle_beta   90.00
_cell.angle_gamma   90.00
#
_symmetry.space_group_name_H-M   'P 1'
#
loop_
_entity.id
_entity.type
_entity.pdbx_description
1 polymer ?
#
loop_
_entity_poly.entity_id
_entity_poly.type
_entity_poly.pdbx_seq_one_letter_code
_entity_poly.pdbx_strand_id
1 'polypeptide(L)'
;MPVARWQPPSCSPLTGLRPPILTASHADHDHDDKNADAEGHADYEARVRYDCRDVAALAFVDLWLLQRLPGVQQADVNIVSASLQTATKATPASTRIELR
;
A
#
# COMPACT_ATOMS: atom_id res chain seq x y z
N MET A 1 -7.26 -17.59 14.42
CA MET A 1 -7.72 -16.34 13.77
C MET A 1 -7.63 -16.54 12.26
N PRO A 2 -8.71 -16.37 11.48
CA PRO A 2 -8.65 -16.61 10.04
C PRO A 2 -7.96 -15.44 9.34
N VAL A 3 -6.85 -15.72 8.68
CA VAL A 3 -6.18 -14.78 7.77
C VAL A 3 -7.03 -14.74 6.51
N ALA A 4 -7.69 -13.61 6.24
CA ALA A 4 -8.46 -13.43 5.00
C ALA A 4 -7.50 -13.49 3.80
N ARG A 5 -7.43 -14.66 3.14
CA ARG A 5 -6.76 -14.80 1.85
C ARG A 5 -7.68 -14.25 0.77
N TRP A 6 -7.46 -13.01 0.40
CA TRP A 6 -7.98 -12.45 -0.83
C TRP A 6 -7.13 -13.02 -1.98
N GLN A 7 -7.63 -14.06 -2.65
CA GLN A 7 -6.88 -14.72 -3.71
C GLN A 7 -7.80 -14.87 -4.93
N PRO A 8 -7.73 -13.97 -5.93
CA PRO A 8 -8.30 -14.31 -7.23
C PRO A 8 -7.56 -15.57 -7.73
N PRO A 9 -8.25 -16.55 -8.32
CA PRO A 9 -7.68 -17.87 -8.62
C PRO A 9 -6.46 -17.82 -9.55
N SER A 10 -6.21 -16.68 -10.20
CA SER A 10 -5.10 -16.44 -11.11
C SER A 10 -3.84 -15.86 -10.46
N CYS A 11 -3.89 -15.27 -9.25
CA CYS A 11 -2.74 -14.58 -8.65
C CYS A 11 -2.34 -15.19 -7.31
N SER A 12 -1.06 -15.52 -7.16
CA SER A 12 -0.47 -15.97 -5.91
C SER A 12 0.55 -14.94 -5.41
N PRO A 13 0.62 -14.68 -4.10
CA PRO A 13 1.69 -13.83 -3.58
C PRO A 13 3.03 -14.48 -3.90
N LEU A 14 4.01 -13.68 -4.32
CA LEU A 14 5.36 -14.19 -4.53
C LEU A 14 5.93 -14.66 -3.19
N THR A 15 6.17 -15.96 -3.07
CA THR A 15 6.76 -16.58 -1.87
C THR A 15 8.14 -15.97 -1.62
N GLY A 16 8.37 -15.44 -0.41
CA GLY A 16 9.62 -14.75 -0.03
C GLY A 16 9.49 -13.24 0.13
N LEU A 17 8.35 -12.64 -0.20
CA LEU A 17 8.03 -11.31 0.30
C LEU A 17 7.83 -11.42 1.82
N ARG A 18 8.75 -10.82 2.57
CA ARG A 18 8.50 -10.52 3.99
C ARG A 18 7.18 -9.72 4.06
N PRO A 19 6.33 -9.93 5.09
CA PRO A 19 5.18 -9.06 5.30
C PRO A 19 5.66 -7.61 5.18
N PRO A 20 4.86 -6.70 4.58
CA PRO A 20 5.29 -5.32 4.42
C PRO A 20 5.75 -4.82 5.78
N ILE A 21 7.06 -4.66 5.92
CA ILE A 21 7.61 -4.08 7.13
C ILE A 21 7.29 -2.62 6.95
N LEU A 22 6.37 -2.12 7.75
CA LEU A 22 6.15 -0.69 7.93
C LEU A 22 7.43 -0.15 8.57
N THR A 23 8.50 0.01 7.79
CA THR A 23 9.77 0.55 8.27
C THR A 23 9.59 2.05 8.39
N ALA A 24 9.55 2.56 9.61
CA ALA A 24 9.76 3.97 9.86
C ALA A 24 11.20 4.31 9.45
N SER A 25 11.35 5.04 8.34
CA SER A 25 12.63 5.57 7.91
C SER A 25 13.08 6.64 8.93
N HIS A 26 13.97 6.28 9.86
CA HIS A 26 14.58 7.24 10.77
C HIS A 26 15.77 7.86 10.04
N ALA A 27 15.64 9.12 9.63
CA ALA A 27 16.79 9.92 9.24
C ALA A 27 17.64 10.18 10.50
N ASP A 28 18.90 9.75 10.45
CA ASP A 28 19.90 10.04 11.48
C ASP A 28 20.04 11.57 11.63
N HIS A 29 19.91 12.07 12.86
CA HIS A 29 19.98 13.51 13.16
C HIS A 29 21.19 13.76 14.06
N ASP A 30 22.20 14.42 13.49
CA ASP A 30 23.31 15.03 14.21
C ASP A 30 22.76 16.02 15.24
N HIS A 31 23.25 15.93 16.48
CA HIS A 31 22.73 16.68 17.62
C HIS A 31 23.16 18.14 17.59
N ASP A 32 22.25 19.05 17.25
CA ASP A 32 22.34 20.47 17.64
C ASP A 32 21.13 20.83 18.52
N ASP A 33 21.43 21.07 19.80
CA ASP A 33 20.47 21.38 20.87
C ASP A 33 19.77 22.72 20.63
N LYS A 34 18.64 22.73 19.90
CA LYS A 34 17.66 23.83 19.95
C LYS A 34 16.23 23.29 19.97
N ASN A 35 15.53 23.59 21.07
CA ASN A 35 14.10 23.41 21.29
C ASN A 35 13.27 23.54 20.00
N ALA A 36 12.73 22.43 19.53
CA ALA A 36 11.57 22.39 18.66
C ALA A 36 10.90 21.03 18.86
N ASP A 37 9.62 21.06 19.19
CA ASP A 37 8.73 19.90 19.29
C ASP A 37 8.76 19.11 17.98
N ALA A 38 9.66 18.12 17.89
CA ALA A 38 9.77 17.24 16.74
C ALA A 38 8.66 16.19 16.83
N GLU A 39 7.47 16.57 16.37
CA GLU A 39 6.39 15.65 16.05
C GLU A 39 6.89 14.71 14.93
N GLY A 40 7.51 13.60 15.33
CA GLY A 40 8.07 12.62 14.40
C GLY A 40 6.98 12.03 13.51
N HIS A 41 6.92 12.47 12.26
CA HIS A 41 6.11 11.83 11.24
C HIS A 41 6.74 10.49 10.87
N ALA A 42 6.01 9.39 11.07
CA ALA A 42 6.46 8.09 10.63
C ALA A 42 6.12 7.90 9.15
N ASP A 43 7.16 7.81 8.31
CA ASP A 43 7.01 7.38 6.93
C ASP A 43 6.85 5.86 6.87
N TYR A 44 5.88 5.40 6.09
CA TYR A 44 5.59 3.98 5.93
C TYR A 44 5.69 3.57 4.46
N GLU A 45 6.54 2.58 4.16
CA GLU A 45 6.59 1.96 2.84
C GLU A 45 6.16 0.49 2.90
N ALA A 46 5.23 0.10 2.03
CA ALA A 46 4.77 -1.27 1.89
C ALA A 46 4.84 -1.71 0.42
N ARG A 47 5.54 -2.83 0.16
CA ARG A 47 5.60 -3.43 -1.19
C ARG A 47 5.05 -4.85 -1.15
N VAL A 48 4.07 -5.12 -2.00
CA VAL A 48 3.49 -6.45 -2.21
C VAL A 48 3.60 -6.79 -3.69
N ARG A 49 3.98 -8.04 -4.00
CA ARG A 49 4.07 -8.54 -5.37
C ARG A 49 3.35 -9.88 -5.49
N TYR A 50 2.70 -10.07 -6.62
CA TYR A 50 1.95 -11.27 -6.94
C TYR A 50 2.45 -11.81 -8.28
N ASP A 51 2.49 -13.14 -8.40
CA ASP A 51 2.63 -13.83 -9.66
C ASP A 51 1.24 -14.23 -10.15
N CYS A 52 0.85 -13.71 -11.30
CA CYS A 52 -0.47 -13.95 -11.89
C CYS A 52 -0.31 -14.77 -13.17
N ARG A 53 -1.00 -15.92 -13.24
CA ARG A 53 -1.07 -16.74 -14.46
C ARG A 53 -1.72 -15.99 -15.63
N ASP A 54 -2.67 -15.11 -15.30
CA ASP A 54 -3.34 -14.24 -16.25
C ASP A 54 -3.55 -12.86 -15.60
N VAL A 55 -2.65 -11.92 -15.91
CA VAL A 55 -2.75 -10.53 -15.46
C VAL A 55 -3.95 -9.83 -16.10
N ALA A 56 -4.34 -10.25 -17.32
CA ALA A 56 -5.51 -9.73 -18.02
C ALA A 56 -6.83 -10.29 -17.46
N ALA A 57 -6.81 -11.09 -16.40
CA ALA A 57 -7.98 -11.42 -15.58
C ALA A 57 -8.07 -10.54 -14.31
N LEU A 58 -7.03 -9.79 -13.95
CA LEU A 58 -7.07 -8.89 -12.80
C LEU A 58 -7.86 -7.63 -13.18
N ALA A 59 -9.04 -7.47 -12.58
CA ALA A 59 -9.95 -6.34 -12.86
C ALA A 59 -9.77 -5.21 -11.86
N PHE A 60 -9.61 -5.53 -10.57
CA PHE A 60 -9.53 -4.56 -9.49
C PHE A 60 -8.66 -5.05 -8.32
N VAL A 61 -8.29 -4.12 -7.45
CA VAL A 61 -7.64 -4.37 -6.15
C VAL A 61 -8.40 -3.63 -5.06
N ASP A 62 -8.57 -4.26 -3.89
CA ASP A 62 -9.17 -3.62 -2.72
C ASP A 62 -8.08 -3.19 -1.70
N LEU A 63 -8.01 -1.89 -1.42
CA LEU A 63 -7.05 -1.28 -0.48
C LEU A 63 -7.58 -1.24 0.96
N TRP A 64 -7.81 -2.42 1.53
CA TRP A 64 -8.33 -2.59 2.91
C TRP A 64 -7.50 -1.90 4.00
N LEU A 65 -6.24 -1.56 3.72
CA LEU A 65 -5.37 -0.86 4.66
C LEU A 65 -5.96 0.50 5.08
N LEU A 66 -6.67 1.20 4.18
CA LEU A 66 -7.27 2.52 4.48
C LEU A 66 -8.37 2.44 5.54
N GLN A 67 -9.02 1.29 5.69
CA GLN A 67 -10.01 1.07 6.74
C GLN A 67 -9.39 0.73 8.10
N ARG A 68 -8.08 0.43 8.13
CA ARG A 68 -7.36 -0.01 9.33
C ARG A 68 -6.42 1.05 9.90
N LEU A 69 -6.03 2.05 9.11
CA LEU A 69 -5.19 3.14 9.56
C LEU A 69 -6.06 4.31 10.07
N PRO A 70 -6.20 4.48 11.40
CA PRO A 70 -6.99 5.58 11.94
C PRO A 70 -6.37 6.93 11.53
N GLY A 71 -7.21 7.88 11.11
CA GLY A 71 -6.78 9.21 10.68
C GLY A 71 -6.41 9.34 9.20
N VAL A 72 -6.28 8.24 8.45
CA VAL A 72 -6.08 8.30 6.99
C VAL A 72 -7.39 8.61 6.30
N GLN A 73 -7.52 9.81 5.74
CA GLN A 73 -8.73 10.23 5.03
C GLN A 73 -8.72 9.84 3.55
N GLN A 74 -7.54 9.77 2.94
CA GLN A 74 -7.37 9.52 1.51
C GLN A 74 -6.00 8.94 1.21
N ALA A 75 -5.90 8.17 0.13
CA ALA A 75 -4.66 7.82 -0.52
C ALA A 75 -4.69 8.23 -2.00
N ASP A 76 -3.58 8.79 -2.47
CA ASP A 76 -3.34 8.96 -3.91
C ASP A 76 -2.83 7.64 -4.48
N VAL A 77 -3.52 7.15 -5.50
CA VAL A 77 -3.26 5.85 -6.12
C VAL A 77 -2.84 6.07 -7.56
N ASN A 78 -1.60 5.70 -7.86
CA ASN A 78 -1.07 5.70 -9.22
C ASN A 78 -1.13 4.27 -9.77
N ILE A 79 -1.83 4.11 -10.89
CA ILE A 79 -1.98 2.85 -11.60
C ILE A 79 -1.10 2.92 -12.83
N VAL A 80 -0.18 1.96 -12.96
CA VAL A 80 0.73 1.86 -14.09
C VAL A 80 0.68 0.45 -14.64
N SER A 81 0.41 0.34 -15.94
CA SER A 81 0.37 -0.90 -16.71
C SER A 81 1.06 -0.68 -18.06
N ALA A 82 1.13 -1.73 -18.88
CA ALA A 82 1.70 -1.61 -20.23
C ALA A 82 0.93 -0.66 -21.15
N SER A 83 -0.38 -0.48 -20.93
CA SER A 83 -1.27 0.29 -21.82
C SER A 83 -1.89 1.53 -21.17
N LEU A 84 -1.78 1.66 -19.85
CA LEU A 84 -2.45 2.72 -19.09
C LEU A 84 -1.55 3.20 -17.94
N GLN A 85 -1.46 4.53 -17.80
CA GLN A 85 -1.00 5.20 -16.60
C GLN A 85 -2.06 6.21 -16.18
N THR A 86 -2.59 6.08 -14.97
CA THR A 86 -3.61 6.98 -14.44
C THR A 86 -3.45 7.18 -12.93
N ALA A 87 -4.03 8.25 -12.41
CA ALA A 87 -4.07 8.55 -10.99
C ALA A 87 -5.52 8.65 -10.51
N THR A 88 -5.80 8.08 -9.35
CA THR A 88 -7.10 8.16 -8.69
C THR A 88 -6.92 8.34 -7.19
N LYS A 89 -8.02 8.63 -6.48
CA LYS A 89 -8.05 8.77 -5.03
C LYS A 89 -8.86 7.65 -4.43
N ALA A 90 -8.33 7.02 -3.39
CA ALA A 90 -9.03 6.04 -2.58
C ALA A 90 -9.34 6.64 -1.21
N THR A 91 -10.48 6.28 -0.63
CA THR A 91 -10.88 6.70 0.72
C THR A 91 -11.27 5.46 1.53
N PRO A 92 -11.39 5.55 2.86
CA PRO A 92 -11.90 4.43 3.66
C PRO A 92 -13.31 3.95 3.22
N ALA A 93 -14.12 4.85 2.63
CA ALA A 93 -15.43 4.54 2.08
C ALA A 93 -15.39 3.96 0.65
N SER A 94 -14.29 4.14 -0.09
CA SER A 94 -14.10 3.67 -1.46
C SER A 94 -12.69 3.11 -1.63
N THR A 95 -12.52 1.84 -1.25
CA THR A 95 -11.22 1.15 -1.25
C THR A 95 -10.95 0.35 -2.52
N ARG A 96 -11.94 0.19 -3.41
CA ARG A 96 -11.78 -0.58 -4.65
C ARG A 96 -11.15 0.28 -5.73
N ILE A 97 -10.12 -0.26 -6.35
CA ILE A 97 -9.39 0.38 -7.45
C ILE A 97 -9.49 -0.50 -8.68
N GLU A 98 -10.21 -0.01 -9.69
CA GLU A 98 -10.28 -0.64 -11.02
C GLU A 98 -8.94 -0.47 -11.73
N LEU A 99 -8.47 -1.52 -12.39
CA LEU A 99 -7.18 -1.56 -13.09
C LEU A 99 -7.33 -1.44 -14.62
N ARG A 100 -8.52 -1.07 -15.12
CA ARG A 100 -8.86 -0.96 -16.54
C ARG A 100 -9.67 0.28 -16.83
#